data_AF-A0AAD6QP46-F1
#
_entry.id   AF-A0AAD6QP46-F1
#
_cell.length_a   1.000
_cell.length_b   1.000
_cell.length_c   1.000
_cell.angle_alpha   90.00
_cell.angle_beta   90.00
_cell.angle_gamma   90.00
#
_symmetry.space_group_name_H-M   'P 1'
#
loop_
_entity.id
_entity.type
_entity.pdbx_description
1 polymer ?
#
loop_
_entity_poly.entity_id
_entity_poly.type
_entity_poly.pdbx_seq_one_letter_code
_entity_poly.pdbx_strand_id
1 'polypeptide(L)'
;MVDSEIRGAINVAEACAQTDTIEKIIFSSSLTAAIWRESICSEKDVDERSWSDQEFCRKLKLWHALAKTLSEQAAWALAMDRMLNMVSINAGLVLGPGVSQQNPHVTGVAQMYENGVLASVDVNFLADVHIRAFQDRSTCGRYFCFNQTVTTEEEAVKLAQSLNPLISLPPRYEHRGNEVHAERLRTKKLNKLVEGAA
;
A
#
# COMPACT_ATOMS: atom_id res chain seq x y z
N MET A 1 -2.88 -18.62 -3.84
CA MET A 1 -3.24 -17.24 -3.43
C MET A 1 -2.54 -16.22 -4.31
N VAL A 2 -1.21 -16.27 -4.45
CA VAL A 2 -0.46 -15.37 -5.36
C VAL A 2 -0.94 -15.50 -6.81
N ASP A 3 -0.95 -16.71 -7.38
CA ASP A 3 -1.35 -16.91 -8.78
C ASP A 3 -2.80 -16.50 -9.08
N SER A 4 -3.70 -16.68 -8.09
CA SER A 4 -5.10 -16.28 -8.23
C SER A 4 -5.27 -14.76 -8.26
N GLU A 5 -4.49 -14.00 -7.47
CA GLU A 5 -4.51 -12.54 -7.53
C GLU A 5 -3.94 -12.03 -8.86
N ILE A 6 -2.85 -12.62 -9.33
CA ILE A 6 -2.23 -12.24 -10.62
C ILE A 6 -3.21 -12.49 -11.76
N ARG A 7 -3.82 -13.67 -11.81
CA ARG A 7 -4.83 -14.02 -12.82
C ARG A 7 -6.05 -13.11 -12.73
N GLY A 8 -6.50 -12.78 -11.52
CA GLY A 8 -7.61 -11.84 -11.31
C GLY A 8 -7.31 -10.47 -11.90
N ALA A 9 -6.12 -9.92 -11.61
CA ALA A 9 -5.67 -8.64 -12.14
C ALA A 9 -5.61 -8.64 -13.68
N ILE A 10 -5.02 -9.67 -14.28
CA ILE A 10 -4.95 -9.84 -15.73
C ILE A 10 -6.35 -9.93 -16.34
N ASN A 11 -7.23 -10.76 -15.78
CA ASN A 11 -8.56 -10.97 -16.32
C ASN A 11 -9.40 -9.68 -16.30
N VAL A 12 -9.33 -8.90 -15.22
CA VAL A 12 -10.06 -7.62 -15.12
C VAL A 12 -9.50 -6.61 -16.11
N ALA A 13 -8.18 -6.47 -16.21
CA ALA A 13 -7.56 -5.54 -17.15
C ALA A 13 -7.84 -5.94 -18.61
N GLU A 14 -7.84 -7.23 -18.94
CA GLU A 14 -8.21 -7.72 -20.28
C GLU A 14 -9.69 -7.47 -20.58
N ALA A 15 -10.59 -7.68 -19.61
CA ALA A 15 -12.01 -7.37 -19.78
C ALA A 15 -12.24 -5.87 -20.01
N CYS A 16 -11.50 -5.00 -19.30
CA CYS A 16 -11.52 -3.56 -19.56
C CYS A 16 -11.01 -3.22 -20.96
N ALA A 17 -9.97 -3.88 -21.44
CA ALA A 17 -9.46 -3.67 -22.80
C ALA A 17 -10.45 -4.06 -23.90
N GLN A 18 -11.33 -5.02 -23.61
CA GLN A 18 -12.38 -5.47 -24.54
C GLN A 18 -13.66 -4.63 -24.44
N THR A 19 -13.67 -3.58 -23.61
CA THR A 19 -14.85 -2.76 -23.34
C THR A 19 -14.59 -1.29 -23.72
N ASP A 20 -15.18 -0.84 -24.82
CA ASP A 20 -14.95 0.51 -25.38
C ASP A 20 -15.40 1.67 -24.47
N THR A 21 -16.26 1.41 -23.48
CA THR A 21 -16.78 2.45 -22.57
C THR A 21 -15.92 2.67 -21.32
N ILE A 22 -14.88 1.84 -21.09
CA ILE A 22 -14.00 1.99 -19.94
C ILE A 22 -12.90 3.00 -20.25
N GLU A 23 -12.98 4.17 -19.60
CA GLU A 23 -12.03 5.27 -19.85
C GLU A 23 -10.77 5.19 -18.96
N LYS A 24 -10.89 4.60 -17.77
CA LYS A 24 -9.80 4.56 -16.78
C LYS A 24 -9.97 3.42 -15.77
N ILE A 25 -8.88 2.73 -15.47
CA ILE A 25 -8.81 1.69 -14.44
C ILE A 25 -8.13 2.26 -13.19
N ILE A 26 -8.79 2.18 -12.04
CA ILE A 26 -8.15 2.43 -10.74
C ILE A 26 -7.83 1.08 -10.09
N PHE A 27 -6.54 0.76 -10.02
CA PHE A 27 -6.04 -0.48 -9.46
C PHE A 27 -5.68 -0.29 -7.99
N SER A 28 -6.36 -1.02 -7.10
CA SER A 28 -6.05 -1.00 -5.67
C SER A 28 -4.85 -1.91 -5.36
N SER A 29 -3.68 -1.30 -5.19
CA SER A 29 -2.45 -1.98 -4.75
C SER A 29 -2.21 -1.77 -3.26
N SER A 30 -1.01 -2.10 -2.78
CA SER A 30 -0.57 -1.95 -1.40
C SER A 30 0.81 -1.32 -1.37
N LEU A 31 1.12 -0.62 -0.29
CA LEU A 31 2.47 -0.14 0.01
C LEU A 31 3.47 -1.30 0.13
N THR A 32 3.00 -2.49 0.51
CA THR A 32 3.80 -3.73 0.51
C THR A 32 4.31 -4.13 -0.89
N ALA A 33 3.77 -3.58 -1.98
CA ALA A 33 4.33 -3.76 -3.32
C ALA A 33 5.55 -2.87 -3.61
N ALA A 34 5.94 -2.01 -2.66
CA ALA A 34 6.94 -0.98 -2.87
C ALA A 34 8.03 -0.87 -1.77
N ILE A 35 7.97 -1.63 -0.69
CA ILE A 35 8.85 -1.44 0.49
C ILE A 35 9.72 -2.65 0.85
N TRP A 36 9.48 -3.83 0.28
CA TRP A 36 10.18 -5.05 0.70
C TRP A 36 11.39 -5.33 -0.20
N ARG A 37 12.57 -4.87 0.23
CA ARG A 37 13.87 -5.12 -0.42
C ARG A 37 15.00 -4.99 0.61
N GLU A 38 16.15 -5.60 0.35
CA GLU A 38 17.27 -5.60 1.31
C GLU A 38 17.77 -4.18 1.65
N SER A 39 17.75 -3.25 0.69
CA SER A 39 18.23 -1.88 0.86
C SER A 39 17.28 -0.95 1.63
N ILE A 40 16.07 -1.38 2.00
CA ILE A 40 15.01 -0.49 2.50
C ILE A 40 15.44 0.32 3.73
N CYS A 41 16.22 -0.29 4.63
CA CYS A 41 16.71 0.35 5.85
C CYS A 41 17.77 1.44 5.60
N SER A 42 18.33 1.51 4.39
CA SER A 42 19.33 2.51 3.99
C SER A 42 18.75 3.64 3.13
N GLU A 43 17.55 3.46 2.60
CA GLU A 43 16.92 4.42 1.68
C GLU A 43 16.21 5.57 2.39
N LYS A 44 16.55 6.81 2.04
CA LYS A 44 16.01 8.01 2.70
C LYS A 44 14.66 8.45 2.13
N ASP A 45 14.43 8.18 0.85
CA ASP A 45 13.26 8.63 0.10
C ASP A 45 12.66 7.46 -0.66
N VAL A 46 11.62 6.87 -0.08
CA VAL A 46 10.85 5.78 -0.68
C VAL A 46 9.57 6.37 -1.27
N ASP A 47 9.53 6.43 -2.59
CA ASP A 47 8.42 7.02 -3.37
C ASP A 47 7.78 6.00 -4.32
N GLU A 48 6.82 6.47 -5.13
CA GLU A 48 6.02 5.64 -6.04
C GLU A 48 6.81 4.97 -7.18
N ARG A 49 8.11 5.25 -7.31
CA ARG A 49 9.00 4.53 -8.25
C ARG A 49 9.52 3.23 -7.67
N SER A 50 9.41 3.04 -6.36
CA SER A 50 9.93 1.90 -5.62
C SER A 50 9.10 0.65 -5.84
N TRP A 51 9.77 -0.49 -5.99
CA TRP A 51 9.13 -1.81 -6.05
C TRP A 51 9.72 -2.73 -4.99
N SER A 52 8.89 -3.65 -4.50
CA SER A 52 9.33 -4.76 -3.67
C SER A 52 10.07 -5.78 -4.54
N ASP A 53 11.13 -6.35 -3.97
CA ASP A 53 11.91 -7.41 -4.59
C ASP A 53 11.23 -8.77 -4.39
N GLN A 54 10.99 -9.46 -5.51
CA GLN A 54 10.23 -10.71 -5.49
C GLN A 54 10.98 -11.84 -4.79
N GLU A 55 12.31 -11.90 -4.93
CA GLU A 55 13.13 -12.95 -4.32
C GLU A 55 13.20 -12.76 -2.80
N PHE A 56 13.36 -11.52 -2.35
CA PHE A 56 13.28 -11.11 -0.96
C PHE A 56 11.92 -11.49 -0.35
N CYS A 57 10.83 -11.20 -1.05
CA CYS A 57 9.49 -11.57 -0.60
C CYS A 57 9.31 -13.09 -0.49
N ARG A 58 9.81 -13.87 -1.45
CA ARG A 58 9.79 -15.34 -1.39
C ARG A 58 10.64 -15.88 -0.23
N LYS A 59 11.86 -15.37 -0.06
CA LYS A 59 12.81 -15.75 0.99
C LYS A 59 12.23 -15.56 2.39
N LEU A 60 11.56 -14.44 2.62
CA LEU A 60 10.92 -14.12 3.90
C LEU A 60 9.44 -14.57 3.99
N LYS A 61 8.93 -15.30 3.00
CA LYS A 61 7.54 -15.78 2.94
C LYS A 61 6.50 -14.65 3.07
N LEU A 62 6.81 -13.47 2.54
CA LEU A 62 5.93 -12.30 2.50
C LEU A 62 4.94 -12.44 1.34
N TRP A 63 4.05 -13.44 1.44
CA TRP A 63 3.17 -13.84 0.32
C TRP A 63 2.21 -12.75 -0.14
N HIS A 64 1.69 -11.93 0.80
CA HIS A 64 0.85 -10.78 0.46
C HIS A 64 1.64 -9.75 -0.36
N ALA A 65 2.83 -9.36 0.09
CA ALA A 65 3.69 -8.44 -0.64
C ALA A 65 4.01 -8.97 -2.04
N LEU A 66 4.36 -10.27 -2.15
CA LEU A 66 4.62 -10.92 -3.42
C LEU A 66 3.40 -10.88 -4.35
N ALA A 67 2.20 -11.20 -3.83
CA ALA A 67 0.96 -11.18 -4.58
C ALA A 67 0.62 -9.77 -5.10
N LYS A 68 0.68 -8.75 -4.23
CA LYS A 68 0.42 -7.36 -4.62
C LYS A 68 1.43 -6.85 -5.64
N THR A 69 2.72 -7.18 -5.46
CA THR A 69 3.79 -6.79 -6.39
C THR A 69 3.54 -7.38 -7.78
N LEU A 70 3.36 -8.70 -7.86
CA LEU A 70 3.20 -9.40 -9.13
C LEU A 70 1.89 -9.03 -9.84
N SER A 71 0.80 -8.86 -9.08
CA SER A 71 -0.50 -8.49 -9.65
C SER A 71 -0.48 -7.07 -10.21
N GLU A 72 0.14 -6.12 -9.51
CA GLU A 72 0.29 -4.75 -10.00
C GLU A 72 1.20 -4.70 -11.24
N GLN A 73 2.32 -5.43 -11.23
CA GLN A 73 3.22 -5.53 -12.40
C GLN A 73 2.51 -6.13 -13.62
N ALA A 74 1.74 -7.20 -13.44
CA ALA A 74 0.99 -7.85 -14.51
C ALA A 74 -0.11 -6.93 -15.08
N ALA A 75 -0.84 -6.24 -14.20
CA ALA A 75 -1.85 -5.26 -14.61
C ALA A 75 -1.22 -4.11 -15.41
N TRP A 76 -0.07 -3.57 -14.97
CA TRP A 76 0.65 -2.54 -15.72
C TRP A 76 1.15 -3.03 -17.08
N ALA A 77 1.71 -4.24 -17.15
CA ALA A 77 2.18 -4.81 -18.41
C ALA A 77 1.05 -4.90 -19.43
N LEU A 78 -0.12 -5.40 -19.01
CA LEU A 78 -1.28 -5.50 -19.89
C LEU A 78 -1.87 -4.12 -20.23
N ALA A 79 -1.97 -3.22 -19.26
CA ALA A 79 -2.45 -1.86 -19.50
C ALA A 79 -1.58 -1.12 -20.52
N MET A 80 -0.25 -1.27 -20.45
CA MET A 80 0.64 -0.68 -21.45
C MET A 80 0.49 -1.32 -22.83
N ASP A 81 0.41 -2.66 -22.90
CA ASP A 81 0.23 -3.40 -24.16
C ASP A 81 -1.09 -3.05 -24.87
N ARG A 82 -2.17 -2.91 -24.10
CA ARG A 82 -3.52 -2.59 -24.58
C ARG A 82 -3.83 -1.09 -24.61
N MET A 83 -2.84 -0.23 -24.31
CA MET A 83 -2.99 1.24 -24.24
C MET A 83 -4.12 1.71 -23.30
N LEU A 84 -4.33 1.00 -22.19
CA LEU A 84 -5.32 1.36 -21.16
C LEU A 84 -4.79 2.47 -20.27
N ASN A 85 -5.66 3.43 -19.95
CA ASN A 85 -5.38 4.40 -18.90
C ASN A 85 -5.56 3.75 -17.53
N MET A 86 -4.45 3.47 -16.86
CA MET A 86 -4.46 2.87 -15.53
C MET A 86 -3.78 3.79 -14.52
N VAL A 87 -4.34 3.84 -13.30
CA VAL A 87 -3.75 4.48 -12.13
C VAL A 87 -3.74 3.45 -11.00
N SER A 88 -2.64 3.34 -10.28
CA SER A 88 -2.50 2.42 -9.15
C SER A 88 -2.45 3.20 -7.84
N ILE A 89 -3.24 2.78 -6.85
CA ILE A 89 -3.25 3.33 -5.49
C ILE A 89 -2.62 2.32 -4.54
N ASN A 90 -1.44 2.61 -4.03
CA ASN A 90 -0.69 1.79 -3.09
C ASN A 90 -1.03 2.21 -1.66
N ALA A 91 -2.04 1.57 -1.07
CA ALA A 91 -2.51 1.90 0.27
C ALA A 91 -1.54 1.42 1.37
N GLY A 92 -1.39 2.24 2.43
CA GLY A 92 -0.87 1.78 3.73
C GLY A 92 -1.80 0.77 4.39
N LEU A 93 -1.53 0.45 5.67
CA LEU A 93 -2.42 -0.41 6.45
C LEU A 93 -3.79 0.25 6.61
N VAL A 94 -4.83 -0.35 6.03
CA VAL A 94 -6.18 0.22 6.02
C VAL A 94 -6.85 0.02 7.37
N LEU A 95 -7.24 1.13 7.99
CA LEU A 95 -7.95 1.19 9.28
C LEU A 95 -9.32 1.83 9.08
N GLY A 96 -10.26 1.51 9.95
CA GLY A 96 -11.58 2.13 9.97
C GLY A 96 -12.70 1.16 10.37
N PRO A 97 -13.93 1.68 10.55
CA PRO A 97 -15.08 0.88 10.93
C PRO A 97 -15.30 -0.29 9.96
N GLY A 98 -15.40 -1.52 10.48
CA GLY A 98 -15.69 -2.72 9.68
C GLY A 98 -14.51 -3.33 8.92
N VAL A 99 -13.36 -2.65 8.80
CA VAL A 99 -12.17 -3.17 8.09
C VAL A 99 -11.22 -3.93 9.01
N SER A 100 -11.09 -3.49 10.26
CA SER A 100 -10.07 -4.00 11.20
C SER A 100 -10.25 -5.49 11.57
N GLN A 101 -11.41 -6.09 11.34
CA GLN A 101 -11.68 -7.50 11.68
C GLN A 101 -11.33 -8.50 10.57
N GLN A 102 -11.03 -8.04 9.36
CA GLN A 102 -10.81 -8.91 8.19
C GLN A 102 -9.40 -8.85 7.60
N ASN A 103 -8.46 -8.08 8.15
CA ASN A 103 -7.08 -8.00 7.64
C ASN A 103 -6.26 -9.23 8.12
N PRO A 104 -6.15 -10.34 7.35
CA PRO A 104 -5.67 -11.60 7.91
C PRO A 104 -4.14 -11.70 7.88
N HIS A 105 -3.43 -10.73 7.30
CA HIS A 105 -2.01 -10.90 6.96
C HIS A 105 -1.18 -9.65 7.23
N VAL A 106 -1.14 -9.25 8.49
CA VAL A 106 -0.25 -8.20 9.00
C VAL A 106 1.17 -8.76 9.19
N THR A 107 1.68 -9.53 8.21
CA THR A 107 3.02 -10.13 8.29
C THR A 107 4.06 -9.06 8.02
N GLY A 108 5.02 -8.92 8.93
CA GLY A 108 6.14 -7.98 8.78
C GLY A 108 5.88 -6.57 9.31
N VAL A 109 4.77 -6.28 10.01
CA VAL A 109 4.52 -4.92 10.53
C VAL A 109 5.57 -4.46 11.53
N ALA A 110 6.08 -5.35 12.40
CA ALA A 110 7.21 -5.02 13.27
C ALA A 110 8.45 -4.58 12.46
N GLN A 111 8.77 -5.32 11.40
CA GLN A 111 9.89 -4.99 10.52
C GLN A 111 9.63 -3.71 9.69
N MET A 112 8.38 -3.43 9.30
CA MET A 112 8.02 -2.16 8.65
C MET A 112 8.20 -0.98 9.59
N TYR A 113 7.85 -1.14 10.87
CA TYR A 113 8.04 -0.14 11.91
C TYR A 113 9.52 0.13 12.15
N GLU A 114 10.32 -0.92 12.38
CA GLU A 114 11.78 -0.82 12.58
C GLU A 114 12.48 -0.12 11.40
N ASN A 115 12.00 -0.37 10.18
CA ASN A 115 12.54 0.24 8.97
C ASN A 115 12.01 1.67 8.69
N GLY A 116 11.07 2.20 9.48
CA GLY A 116 10.50 3.54 9.27
C GLY A 116 9.61 3.66 8.03
N VAL A 117 8.97 2.55 7.62
CA VAL A 117 8.09 2.45 6.43
C VAL A 117 6.70 1.92 6.76
N LEU A 118 6.33 1.93 8.05
CA LEU A 118 4.97 1.62 8.48
C LEU A 118 4.09 2.86 8.34
N ALA A 119 3.01 2.74 7.57
CA ALA A 119 2.01 3.78 7.41
C ALA A 119 0.61 3.16 7.39
N SER A 120 -0.38 3.93 7.84
CA SER A 120 -1.80 3.57 7.85
C SER A 120 -2.65 4.59 7.10
N VAL A 121 -3.83 4.13 6.67
CA VAL A 121 -4.79 4.94 5.95
C VAL A 121 -6.19 4.69 6.49
N ASP A 122 -6.97 5.75 6.72
CA ASP A 122 -8.41 5.61 7.00
C ASP A 122 -9.16 5.13 5.75
N VAL A 123 -10.10 4.20 5.92
CA VAL A 123 -10.87 3.60 4.81
C VAL A 123 -11.66 4.64 4.02
N ASN A 124 -12.24 5.66 4.68
CA ASN A 124 -13.01 6.68 3.98
C ASN A 124 -12.07 7.58 3.17
N PHE A 125 -10.94 7.96 3.77
CA PHE A 125 -9.90 8.70 3.04
C PHE A 125 -9.38 7.91 1.83
N LEU A 126 -9.16 6.60 1.96
CA LEU A 126 -8.76 5.74 0.86
C LEU A 126 -9.82 5.72 -0.26
N ALA A 127 -11.10 5.61 0.08
CA ALA A 127 -12.20 5.64 -0.88
C ALA A 127 -12.25 6.98 -1.61
N ASP A 128 -12.12 8.09 -0.90
CA ASP A 128 -12.08 9.43 -1.47
C ASP A 128 -10.93 9.59 -2.48
N VAL A 129 -9.74 9.07 -2.14
CA VAL A 129 -8.58 9.09 -3.04
C VAL A 129 -8.84 8.28 -4.32
N HIS A 130 -9.51 7.12 -4.22
CA HIS A 130 -9.87 6.33 -5.41
C HIS A 130 -10.84 7.11 -6.31
N ILE A 131 -11.86 7.74 -5.72
CA ILE A 131 -12.84 8.55 -6.47
C ILE A 131 -12.16 9.74 -7.16
N ARG A 132 -11.30 10.47 -6.43
CA ARG A 132 -10.56 11.61 -6.99
C ARG A 132 -9.60 11.16 -8.10
N ALA A 133 -8.87 10.06 -7.89
CA ALA A 133 -7.98 9.51 -8.90
C ALA A 133 -8.74 9.12 -10.18
N PHE A 134 -9.95 8.60 -10.03
CA PHE A 134 -10.83 8.31 -11.16
C PHE A 134 -11.27 9.59 -11.89
N GLN A 135 -11.79 10.58 -11.17
CA GLN A 135 -12.37 11.80 -11.72
C GLN A 135 -11.33 12.74 -12.36
N ASP A 136 -10.16 12.90 -11.75
CA ASP A 136 -9.10 13.78 -12.26
C ASP A 136 -8.40 13.15 -13.47
N ARG A 137 -8.59 13.73 -14.66
CA ARG A 137 -7.99 13.22 -15.92
C ARG A 137 -6.46 13.33 -15.97
N SER A 138 -5.86 14.15 -15.11
CA SER A 138 -4.40 14.32 -15.06
C SER A 138 -3.68 13.23 -14.26
N THR A 139 -4.42 12.38 -13.54
CA THR A 139 -3.83 11.31 -12.75
C THR A 139 -3.19 10.24 -13.64
N CYS A 140 -1.97 9.84 -13.26
CA CYS A 140 -1.21 8.84 -14.00
C CYS A 140 -0.27 8.07 -13.09
N GLY A 141 0.06 6.83 -13.44
CA GLY A 141 1.03 6.02 -12.71
C GLY A 141 0.56 5.60 -11.32
N ARG A 142 1.50 5.55 -10.37
CA ARG A 142 1.28 5.05 -9.00
C ARG A 142 1.13 6.20 -8.00
N TYR A 143 0.36 5.98 -6.94
CA TYR A 143 0.15 6.90 -5.82
C TYR A 143 0.27 6.14 -4.50
N PHE A 144 1.17 6.56 -3.62
CA PHE A 144 1.16 6.08 -2.25
C PHE A 144 0.01 6.75 -1.50
N CYS A 145 -0.80 5.97 -0.80
CA CYS A 145 -1.99 6.47 -0.12
C CYS A 145 -1.98 6.10 1.36
N PHE A 146 -1.61 7.07 2.19
CA PHE A 146 -1.65 7.01 3.64
C PHE A 146 -1.75 8.41 4.23
N ASN A 147 -2.36 8.53 5.40
CA ASN A 147 -2.52 9.79 6.12
C ASN A 147 -1.80 9.80 7.48
N GLN A 148 -1.19 8.67 7.87
CA GLN A 148 -0.40 8.57 9.09
C GLN A 148 0.78 7.62 8.87
N THR A 149 1.99 8.09 9.22
CA THR A 149 3.18 7.26 9.37
C THR A 149 3.35 6.88 10.83
N VAL A 150 3.91 5.70 11.10
CA VAL A 150 4.18 5.22 12.46
C VAL A 150 5.68 5.25 12.68
N THR A 151 6.14 6.25 13.42
CA THR A 151 7.57 6.52 13.66
C THR A 151 7.95 6.42 15.12
N THR A 152 6.97 6.57 16.02
CA THR A 152 7.17 6.54 17.47
C THR A 152 6.57 5.30 18.10
N GLU A 153 7.09 4.95 19.28
CA GLU A 153 6.60 3.81 20.08
C GLU A 153 5.12 4.02 20.47
N GLU A 154 4.74 5.25 20.82
CA GLU A 154 3.37 5.61 21.18
C GLU A 154 2.38 5.39 20.00
N GLU A 155 2.76 5.80 18.78
CA GLU A 155 1.96 5.56 17.58
C GLU A 155 1.83 4.06 17.28
N ALA A 156 2.91 3.28 17.45
CA ALA A 156 2.89 1.84 17.23
C ALA A 156 1.97 1.13 18.23
N VAL A 157 1.98 1.53 19.51
CA VAL A 157 1.08 1.01 20.53
C VAL A 157 -0.38 1.36 20.21
N LYS A 158 -0.67 2.61 19.84
CA LYS A 158 -2.02 3.03 19.42
C LYS A 158 -2.52 2.22 18.22
N LEU A 159 -1.64 2.00 17.23
CA LEU A 159 -1.96 1.18 16.07
C LEU A 159 -2.26 -0.27 16.48
N ALA A 160 -1.41 -0.89 17.31
CA ALA A 160 -1.62 -2.25 17.79
C ALA A 160 -2.93 -2.40 18.57
N GLN A 161 -3.29 -1.41 19.39
CA GLN A 161 -4.57 -1.37 20.10
C GLN A 161 -5.77 -1.31 19.14
N SER A 162 -5.68 -0.52 18.06
CA SER A 162 -6.73 -0.41 17.03
C SER A 162 -6.93 -1.71 16.22
N LEU A 163 -5.93 -2.60 16.23
CA LEU A 163 -5.91 -3.88 15.54
C LEU A 163 -6.27 -5.05 16.48
N ASN A 164 -6.61 -4.80 17.74
CA ASN A 164 -7.02 -5.84 18.69
C ASN A 164 -8.32 -6.55 18.21
N PRO A 165 -8.39 -7.89 18.15
CA PRO A 165 -7.46 -8.90 18.70
C PRO A 165 -6.40 -9.46 17.75
N LEU A 166 -6.28 -8.95 16.52
CA LEU A 166 -5.31 -9.44 15.54
C LEU A 166 -3.86 -9.27 15.99
N ILE A 167 -3.59 -8.23 16.78
CA ILE A 167 -2.29 -8.00 17.43
C ILE A 167 -2.51 -7.94 18.94
N SER A 168 -1.92 -8.89 19.66
CA SER A 168 -1.93 -8.91 21.13
C SER A 168 -0.70 -8.18 21.66
N LEU A 169 -0.92 -7.09 22.38
CA LEU A 169 0.14 -6.46 23.17
C LEU A 169 0.36 -7.25 24.48
N PRO A 170 1.60 -7.37 24.96
CA PRO A 170 1.84 -7.99 26.26
C PRO A 170 1.12 -7.21 27.38
N PRO A 171 0.63 -7.87 28.45
CA PRO A 171 -0.14 -7.24 29.53
C PRO A 171 0.60 -6.11 30.26
N ARG A 172 1.93 -6.07 30.16
CA ARG A 172 2.81 -5.04 30.71
C ARG A 172 3.79 -4.62 29.62
N TYR A 173 3.36 -3.68 28.78
CA TYR A 173 4.27 -2.99 27.88
C TYR A 173 4.96 -1.86 28.66
N GLU A 174 6.27 -1.98 28.85
CA GLU A 174 7.09 -0.91 29.42
C GLU A 174 7.67 -0.08 28.28
N HIS A 175 7.26 1.18 28.20
CA HIS A 175 7.75 2.15 27.21
C HIS A 175 9.27 2.26 27.33
N ARG A 176 10.01 1.83 26.30
CA ARG A 176 11.48 1.76 26.37
C ARG A 176 12.19 3.06 25.98
N GLY A 177 11.47 4.04 25.44
CA GLY A 177 11.94 5.42 25.29
C GLY A 177 11.52 6.07 23.97
N ASN A 178 11.92 7.33 23.75
CA ASN A 178 11.58 8.13 22.58
C ASN A 178 12.44 7.76 21.34
N GLU A 179 12.60 6.49 20.99
CA GLU A 179 13.21 6.13 19.70
C GLU A 179 12.25 6.53 18.57
N VAL A 180 12.71 7.44 17.72
CA VAL A 180 11.97 7.91 16.55
C VAL A 180 12.61 7.31 15.31
N HIS A 181 11.89 6.44 14.61
CA HIS A 181 12.33 5.92 13.32
C HIS A 181 12.21 7.02 12.26
N ALA A 182 13.21 7.09 11.36
CA ALA A 182 13.20 8.08 10.29
C ALA A 182 12.00 7.87 9.34
N GLU A 183 11.26 8.94 9.05
CA GLU A 183 10.19 8.92 8.05
C GLU A 183 10.77 8.90 6.63
N ARG A 184 10.63 7.74 5.97
CA ARG A 184 11.22 7.50 4.64
C ARG A 184 10.23 7.61 3.49
N LEU A 185 8.94 7.41 3.77
CA LEU A 185 7.91 7.37 2.73
C LEU A 185 7.60 8.78 2.22
N ARG A 186 7.31 8.90 0.92
CA ARG A 186 6.97 10.18 0.27
C ARG A 186 5.61 10.11 -0.39
N THR A 187 4.77 11.12 -0.15
CA THR A 187 3.37 11.22 -0.64
C THR A 187 3.13 12.49 -1.46
N LYS A 188 4.18 13.03 -2.09
CA LYS A 188 4.09 14.30 -2.85
C LYS A 188 3.00 14.28 -3.93
N LYS A 189 2.79 13.13 -4.60
CA LYS A 189 1.72 13.00 -5.62
C LYS A 189 0.33 12.95 -4.99
N LEU A 190 0.18 12.25 -3.86
CA LEU A 190 -1.08 12.18 -3.12
C LEU A 190 -1.50 13.58 -2.65
N ASN A 191 -0.59 14.33 -2.04
CA ASN A 191 -0.90 15.66 -1.52
C ASN A 191 -1.41 16.59 -2.64
N LYS A 192 -0.76 16.55 -3.81
CA LYS A 192 -1.23 17.30 -4.99
C LYS A 192 -2.64 16.91 -5.44
N LEU A 193 -2.96 15.61 -5.42
CA LEU A 193 -4.29 15.10 -5.78
C LEU A 193 -5.36 15.51 -4.76
N VAL A 194 -4.99 15.59 -3.47
CA VAL A 194 -5.92 15.94 -2.39
C VAL A 194 -6.11 17.46 -2.30
N GLU A 195 -5.05 18.26 -2.50
CA GLU A 195 -5.06 19.72 -2.43
C GLU A 195 -5.61 20.38 -3.70
N GLY A 196 -5.39 19.80 -4.88
CA GLY A 196 -5.82 20.36 -6.17
C GLY A 196 -7.33 20.30 -6.47
N ALA A 197 -8.13 19.76 -5.53
CA ALA A 197 -9.58 19.64 -5.64
C ALA A 197 -10.36 20.60 -4.72
N ALA A 198 -9.67 21.58 -4.11
CA ALA A 198 -10.26 22.66 -3.32
C ALA A 198 -10.46 23.93 -4.16
#